data_AF-A0A0G4MBX6-F1
#
_entry.id   AF-A0A0G4MBX6-F1
#
_cell.length_a   1.000
_cell.length_b   1.000
_cell.length_c   1.000
_cell.angle_alpha   90.00
_cell.angle_beta   90.00
_cell.angle_gamma   90.00
#
_symmetry.space_group_name_H-M   'P 1'
#
loop_
_entity.id
_entity.type
_entity.pdbx_description
1 polymer ?
#
loop_
_entity_poly.entity_id
_entity_poly.type
_entity_poly.pdbx_seq_one_letter_code
_entity_poly.pdbx_strand_id
1 'polypeptide(L)'
;QGGNQNTNGASFAYRGYHETAWIINRFAHVSRKHNLPDVCISQLSRIYTLPNIEIQEAFLKLREQAKCHFENPDELTSGLDVINNTNLNYFNPPQKAEFYTLKGMFLEKLGQKEEADSAYGTALYFDITAAKAWAEWGYFNERRFKA
;
A
#
# COMPACT_ATOMS: atom_id res chain seq x y z
N GLN A 1 1.13 19.83 -46.87
CA GLN A 1 0.06 19.80 -45.85
C GLN A 1 -0.35 18.35 -45.64
N GLY A 2 -0.51 17.91 -44.39
CA GLY A 2 -0.95 16.56 -44.00
C GLY A 2 0.16 15.79 -43.25
N GLY A 3 0.00 15.33 -42.02
CA GLY A 3 -1.12 15.41 -41.08
C GLY A 3 -0.59 15.23 -39.65
N ASN A 4 -1.05 16.08 -38.73
CA ASN A 4 -0.67 16.08 -37.33
C ASN A 4 -1.95 16.09 -36.47
N GLN A 5 -2.65 14.96 -36.38
CA GLN A 5 -3.98 14.94 -35.76
C GLN A 5 -4.36 13.70 -34.93
N ASN A 6 -3.43 12.83 -34.50
CA ASN A 6 -3.82 11.63 -33.72
C ASN A 6 -3.05 11.35 -32.42
N THR A 7 -2.33 12.34 -31.87
CA THR A 7 -1.63 12.20 -30.58
C THR A 7 -2.45 12.72 -29.39
N ASN A 8 -3.38 13.65 -29.61
CA ASN A 8 -4.15 14.27 -28.52
C ASN A 8 -5.25 13.35 -27.96
N GLY A 9 -5.94 12.56 -28.79
CA GLY A 9 -7.03 11.66 -28.34
C GLY A 9 -6.57 10.52 -27.42
N ALA A 10 -5.39 9.95 -27.69
CA ALA A 10 -4.79 8.93 -26.84
C ALA A 10 -4.36 9.47 -25.46
N SER A 11 -3.94 10.75 -25.40
CA SER A 11 -3.59 11.42 -24.14
C SER A 11 -4.82 11.64 -23.25
N PHE A 12 -5.97 12.01 -23.82
CA PHE A 12 -7.21 12.18 -23.06
C PHE A 12 -7.75 10.85 -22.52
N ALA A 13 -7.72 9.78 -23.31
CA ALA A 13 -8.11 8.45 -22.85
C ALA A 13 -7.19 7.96 -21.71
N TYR A 14 -5.87 8.18 -21.84
CA TYR A 14 -4.90 7.83 -20.80
C TYR A 14 -5.15 8.59 -19.49
N ARG A 15 -5.44 9.89 -19.56
CA ARG A 15 -5.84 10.69 -18.38
C ARG A 15 -7.14 10.18 -17.75
N GLY A 16 -8.11 9.76 -18.57
CA GLY A 16 -9.36 9.17 -18.09
C GLY A 16 -9.13 7.87 -17.31
N TYR A 17 -8.21 7.01 -17.79
CA TYR A 17 -7.83 5.80 -17.06
C TYR A 17 -7.12 6.09 -15.74
N HIS A 18 -6.22 7.09 -15.72
CA HIS A 18 -5.57 7.52 -14.50
C HIS A 18 -6.58 8.02 -13.46
N GLU A 19 -7.51 8.89 -13.87
CA GLU A 19 -8.57 9.37 -12.99
C GLU A 19 -9.47 8.23 -12.48
N THR A 20 -9.75 7.25 -13.34
CA THR A 20 -10.53 6.06 -12.94
C THR A 20 -9.81 5.25 -11.86
N ALA A 21 -8.48 5.03 -12.00
CA ALA A 21 -7.68 4.34 -10.99
C ALA A 21 -7.67 5.12 -9.66
N TRP A 22 -7.54 6.44 -9.73
CA TRP A 22 -7.58 7.32 -8.56
C TRP A 22 -8.92 7.22 -7.83
N ILE A 23 -10.04 7.27 -8.55
CA ILE A 23 -11.39 7.11 -7.99
C ILE A 23 -11.55 5.75 -7.33
N ILE A 24 -11.07 4.67 -7.96
CA ILE A 24 -11.14 3.32 -7.39
C ILE A 24 -10.36 3.26 -6.07
N ASN A 25 -9.12 3.73 -6.05
CA ASN A 25 -8.29 3.77 -4.85
C ASN A 25 -8.94 4.62 -3.74
N ARG A 26 -9.52 5.76 -4.11
CA ARG A 26 -10.22 6.64 -3.15
C ARG A 26 -11.47 5.98 -2.58
N PHE A 27 -12.25 5.30 -3.41
CA PHE A 27 -13.45 4.58 -2.97
C PHE A 27 -13.12 3.38 -2.09
N ALA A 28 -12.10 2.61 -2.44
CA ALA A 28 -11.59 1.51 -1.62
C ALA A 28 -11.16 2.01 -0.24
N HIS A 29 -10.46 3.15 -0.20
CA HIS A 29 -10.03 3.77 1.05
C HIS A 29 -11.21 4.13 1.98
N VAL A 30 -12.26 4.73 1.41
CA VAL A 30 -13.47 5.06 2.18
C VAL A 30 -14.18 3.79 2.62
N SER A 31 -14.33 2.80 1.74
CA SER A 31 -14.97 1.51 2.06
C SER A 31 -14.29 0.82 3.25
N ARG A 32 -12.95 0.79 3.27
CA ARG A 32 -12.19 0.28 4.41
C ARG A 32 -12.47 1.09 5.68
N LYS A 33 -12.45 2.43 5.61
CA LYS A 33 -12.76 3.29 6.78
C LYS A 33 -14.17 3.09 7.34
N HIS A 34 -15.10 2.59 6.54
CA HIS A 34 -16.47 2.25 6.95
C HIS A 34 -16.63 0.78 7.35
N ASN A 35 -15.54 0.03 7.56
CA ASN A 35 -15.53 -1.39 7.90
C ASN A 35 -16.25 -2.27 6.87
N LEU A 36 -16.09 -1.97 5.58
CA LEU A 36 -16.61 -2.77 4.46
C LEU A 36 -15.42 -3.41 3.69
N PRO A 37 -14.76 -4.44 4.26
CA PRO A 37 -13.55 -5.03 3.67
C PRO A 37 -13.83 -5.72 2.32
N ASP A 38 -14.96 -6.42 2.19
CA ASP A 38 -15.33 -7.11 0.94
C ASP A 38 -15.46 -6.13 -0.23
N VAL A 39 -16.09 -4.98 0.03
CA VAL A 39 -16.26 -3.90 -0.97
C VAL A 39 -14.90 -3.27 -1.30
N CYS A 40 -14.04 -3.07 -0.31
CA CYS A 40 -12.69 -2.56 -0.52
C CYS A 40 -11.90 -3.47 -1.48
N ILE A 41 -11.82 -4.76 -1.18
CA ILE A 41 -11.08 -5.74 -2.00
C ILE A 41 -11.70 -5.88 -3.40
N SER A 42 -13.02 -5.96 -3.48
CA SER A 42 -13.74 -6.03 -4.76
C SER A 42 -13.50 -4.81 -5.64
N GLN A 43 -13.27 -3.64 -5.06
CA GLN A 43 -13.02 -2.43 -5.84
C GLN A 43 -11.56 -2.34 -6.26
N LEU A 44 -10.61 -2.69 -5.39
CA LEU A 44 -9.19 -2.72 -5.72
C LEU A 44 -8.86 -3.73 -6.84
N SER A 45 -9.61 -4.83 -6.97
CA SER A 45 -9.42 -5.78 -8.07
C SER A 45 -9.71 -5.19 -9.44
N ARG A 46 -10.61 -4.19 -9.53
CA ARG A 46 -10.97 -3.51 -10.79
C ARG A 46 -9.83 -2.69 -11.37
N ILE A 47 -8.82 -2.33 -10.59
CA ILE A 47 -7.65 -1.61 -11.12
C ILE A 47 -6.96 -2.43 -12.22
N TYR A 48 -6.95 -3.76 -12.13
CA TYR A 48 -6.35 -4.64 -13.16
C TYR A 48 -7.07 -4.60 -14.51
N THR A 49 -8.27 -4.04 -14.59
CA THR A 49 -8.96 -3.87 -15.88
C THR A 49 -8.47 -2.65 -16.65
N LEU A 50 -7.64 -1.79 -16.04
CA LEU A 50 -7.13 -0.58 -16.66
C LEU A 50 -5.77 -0.85 -17.33
N PRO A 51 -5.54 -0.38 -18.57
CA PRO A 51 -4.24 -0.50 -19.22
C PRO A 51 -3.22 0.47 -18.60
N ASN A 52 -1.96 0.05 -18.51
CA ASN A 52 -0.81 0.90 -18.14
C ASN A 52 -0.99 1.67 -16.80
N ILE A 53 -1.30 0.95 -15.72
CA ILE A 53 -1.44 1.53 -14.38
C ILE A 53 -0.12 2.19 -13.94
N GLU A 54 -0.20 3.44 -13.51
CA GLU A 54 0.96 4.16 -13.00
C GLU A 54 1.46 3.58 -11.67
N ILE A 55 2.77 3.67 -11.44
CA ILE A 55 3.43 3.16 -10.24
C ILE A 55 2.79 3.74 -8.97
N GLN A 56 2.39 5.00 -9.00
CA GLN A 56 1.71 5.67 -7.89
C GLN A 56 0.37 5.02 -7.55
N GLU A 57 -0.44 4.69 -8.55
CA GLU A 57 -1.74 4.05 -8.36
C GLU A 57 -1.61 2.60 -7.89
N ALA A 58 -0.59 1.90 -8.41
CA ALA A 58 -0.24 0.56 -7.93
C ALA A 58 0.19 0.58 -6.45
N PHE A 59 0.98 1.59 -6.04
CA PHE A 59 1.35 1.80 -4.64
C PHE A 59 0.11 2.00 -3.76
N LEU A 60 -0.79 2.93 -4.14
CA LEU A 60 -2.01 3.22 -3.38
C LEU A 60 -2.90 1.97 -3.26
N LYS A 61 -3.04 1.21 -4.34
CA LYS A 61 -3.77 -0.06 -4.38
C LYS A 61 -3.20 -1.06 -3.38
N LEU A 62 -1.89 -1.33 -3.45
CA LEU A 62 -1.25 -2.36 -2.63
C LEU A 62 -1.28 -1.96 -1.15
N ARG A 63 -1.09 -0.68 -0.88
CA ARG A 63 -1.20 -0.12 0.47
C ARG A 63 -2.60 -0.29 1.04
N GLU A 64 -3.63 0.01 0.27
CA GLU A 64 -5.01 -0.09 0.76
C GLU A 64 -5.44 -1.55 0.92
N GLN A 65 -5.00 -2.44 0.01
CA GLN A 65 -5.20 -3.88 0.14
C GLN A 65 -4.57 -4.43 1.43
N ALA A 66 -3.31 -4.08 1.71
CA ALA A 66 -2.64 -4.49 2.94
C ALA A 66 -3.39 -3.94 4.17
N LYS A 67 -3.78 -2.66 4.17
CA LYS A 67 -4.54 -2.08 5.29
C LYS A 67 -5.90 -2.76 5.49
N CYS A 68 -6.54 -3.23 4.43
CA CYS A 68 -7.80 -3.95 4.50
C CYS A 68 -7.64 -5.29 5.23
N HIS A 69 -6.65 -6.10 4.83
CA HIS A 69 -6.35 -7.36 5.50
C HIS A 69 -5.88 -7.18 6.95
N PHE A 70 -5.29 -6.02 7.29
CA PHE A 70 -4.87 -5.73 8.67
C PHE A 70 -6.03 -5.57 9.67
N GLU A 71 -7.23 -5.25 9.19
CA GLU A 71 -8.44 -5.11 10.04
C GLU A 71 -8.98 -6.46 10.50
N ASN A 72 -8.77 -7.53 9.72
CA ASN A 72 -9.18 -8.88 10.07
C ASN A 72 -7.99 -9.72 10.59
N PRO A 73 -7.99 -10.16 11.87
CA PRO A 73 -6.93 -11.00 12.43
C PRO A 73 -6.68 -12.30 11.65
N ASP A 74 -7.71 -12.88 11.03
CA ASP A 74 -7.59 -14.14 10.30
C ASP A 74 -6.89 -13.98 8.94
N GLU A 75 -6.81 -12.75 8.41
CA GLU A 75 -6.22 -12.44 7.11
C GLU A 75 -4.82 -11.81 7.21
N LEU A 76 -4.25 -11.74 8.41
CA LEU A 76 -2.95 -11.08 8.63
C LEU A 76 -1.82 -11.69 7.77
N THR A 77 -1.82 -13.01 7.60
CA THR A 77 -0.86 -13.72 6.75
C THR A 77 -1.01 -13.34 5.28
N SER A 78 -2.25 -13.27 4.79
CA SER A 78 -2.55 -12.85 3.41
C SER A 78 -2.09 -11.41 3.16
N GLY A 79 -2.31 -10.51 4.12
CA GLY A 79 -1.82 -9.13 4.04
C GLY A 79 -0.29 -9.04 4.01
N LEU A 80 0.39 -9.85 4.81
CA LEU A 80 1.86 -9.94 4.84
C LEU A 80 2.42 -10.49 3.52
N ASP A 81 1.75 -11.48 2.92
CA ASP A 81 2.15 -12.05 1.62
C ASP A 81 2.04 -11.04 0.49
N VAL A 82 1.02 -10.18 0.49
CA VAL A 82 0.90 -9.07 -0.48
C VAL A 82 2.12 -8.14 -0.37
N ILE A 83 2.57 -7.83 0.83
CA ILE A 83 3.75 -6.99 1.07
C ILE A 83 5.03 -7.69 0.60
N ASN A 84 5.22 -8.96 0.97
CA ASN A 84 6.44 -9.71 0.65
C ASN A 84 6.59 -10.00 -0.86
N ASN A 85 5.47 -10.22 -1.56
CA ASN A 85 5.47 -10.49 -3.00
C ASN A 85 5.51 -9.20 -3.86
N THR A 86 5.50 -8.03 -3.23
CA THR A 86 5.58 -6.75 -3.94
C THR A 86 7.05 -6.41 -4.28
N ASN A 87 7.32 -6.14 -5.56
CA ASN A 87 8.63 -5.66 -5.98
C ASN A 87 8.81 -4.17 -5.64
N LEU A 88 9.43 -3.90 -4.49
CA LEU A 88 9.66 -2.55 -3.98
C LEU A 88 10.63 -1.70 -4.82
N ASN A 89 11.33 -2.27 -5.81
CA ASN A 89 12.29 -1.50 -6.62
C ASN A 89 11.65 -0.40 -7.46
N TYR A 90 10.36 -0.53 -7.77
CA TYR A 90 9.61 0.49 -8.50
C TYR A 90 9.21 1.69 -7.63
N PHE A 91 9.31 1.58 -6.31
CA PHE A 91 8.86 2.61 -5.37
C PHE A 91 9.98 3.54 -4.94
N ASN A 92 9.61 4.77 -4.61
CA ASN A 92 10.54 5.74 -4.04
C ASN A 92 10.85 5.40 -2.56
N PRO A 93 11.93 5.96 -1.97
CA PRO A 93 12.30 5.62 -0.59
C PRO A 93 11.19 5.83 0.46
N PRO A 94 10.42 6.94 0.45
CA PRO A 94 9.28 7.11 1.36
C PRO A 94 8.21 6.02 1.24
N GLN A 95 7.87 5.61 0.02
CA GLN A 95 6.93 4.52 -0.23
C GLN A 95 7.46 3.18 0.29
N LYS A 96 8.75 2.89 0.10
CA LYS A 96 9.39 1.69 0.67
C LYS A 96 9.31 1.71 2.20
N ALA A 97 9.61 2.85 2.82
CA ALA A 97 9.51 3.02 4.26
C ALA A 97 8.09 2.76 4.78
N GLU A 98 7.04 3.25 4.09
CA GLU A 98 5.65 2.95 4.46
C GLU A 98 5.35 1.44 4.36
N PHE A 99 5.82 0.75 3.32
CA PHE A 99 5.66 -0.70 3.18
C PHE A 99 6.37 -1.50 4.28
N TYR A 100 7.62 -1.16 4.60
CA TYR A 100 8.34 -1.81 5.70
C TYR A 100 7.73 -1.52 7.07
N THR A 101 7.17 -0.32 7.26
CA THR A 101 6.40 -0.01 8.47
C THR A 101 5.17 -0.91 8.59
N LEU A 102 4.40 -1.07 7.52
CA LEU A 102 3.25 -1.99 7.49
C LEU A 102 3.69 -3.43 7.74
N LYS A 103 4.80 -3.86 7.14
CA LYS A 103 5.40 -5.19 7.39
C LYS A 103 5.67 -5.40 8.89
N GLY A 104 6.30 -4.44 9.54
CA GLY A 104 6.54 -4.48 11.00
C GLY A 104 5.26 -4.62 11.81
N MET A 105 4.21 -3.86 11.45
CA MET A 105 2.90 -3.94 12.11
C MET A 105 2.25 -5.32 11.97
N PHE A 106 2.34 -5.95 10.79
CA PHE A 106 1.83 -7.32 10.57
C PHE A 106 2.61 -8.34 11.39
N LEU A 107 3.94 -8.30 11.33
CA LEU A 107 4.82 -9.24 12.05
C LEU A 107 4.60 -9.14 13.56
N GLU A 108 4.44 -7.92 14.07
CA GLU A 108 4.12 -7.68 15.48
C GLU A 108 2.78 -8.34 15.88
N LYS A 109 1.71 -8.13 15.11
CA LYS A 109 0.41 -8.75 15.39
C LYS A 109 0.46 -10.29 15.30
N LEU A 110 1.33 -10.83 14.47
CA LEU A 110 1.58 -12.28 14.33
C LEU A 110 2.50 -12.84 15.44
N GLY A 111 3.03 -12.01 16.34
CA GLY A 111 3.93 -12.41 17.42
C GLY A 111 5.39 -12.58 17.01
N GLN A 112 5.73 -12.26 15.76
CA GLN A 112 7.08 -12.32 15.17
C GLN A 112 7.89 -11.06 15.54
N LYS A 113 8.27 -10.97 16.82
CA LYS A 113 8.86 -9.75 17.41
C LYS A 113 10.23 -9.40 16.83
N GLU A 114 11.07 -10.39 16.56
CA GLU A 114 12.43 -10.16 16.05
C GLU A 114 12.40 -9.65 14.60
N GLU A 115 11.57 -10.26 13.74
CA GLU A 115 11.39 -9.76 12.38
C GLU A 115 10.70 -8.39 12.36
N ALA A 116 9.77 -8.13 13.28
CA ALA A 116 9.11 -6.83 13.39
C ALA A 116 10.11 -5.69 13.68
N ASP A 117 11.03 -5.90 14.63
CA ASP A 117 12.08 -4.93 14.97
C ASP A 117 12.98 -4.63 13.76
N SER A 118 13.42 -5.68 13.06
CA SER A 118 14.21 -5.55 11.84
C SER A 118 13.46 -4.81 10.73
N ALA A 119 12.15 -5.06 10.58
CA ALA A 119 11.31 -4.39 9.58
C ALA A 119 11.16 -2.89 9.86
N TYR A 120 10.96 -2.49 11.12
CA TYR A 120 10.90 -1.09 11.51
C TYR A 120 12.26 -0.38 11.30
N GLY A 121 13.37 -1.02 11.67
CA GLY A 121 14.71 -0.49 11.39
C GLY A 121 14.96 -0.31 9.89
N THR A 122 14.52 -1.25 9.06
CA THR A 122 14.61 -1.17 7.60
C THR A 122 13.74 -0.03 7.04
N ALA A 123 12.55 0.21 7.60
CA ALA A 123 11.71 1.34 7.21
C ALA A 123 12.44 2.68 7.39
N LEU A 124 13.08 2.87 8.54
CA LEU A 124 13.81 4.09 8.87
C LEU A 124 15.15 4.23 8.14
N TYR A 125 15.75 3.12 7.69
CA TYR A 125 16.87 3.15 6.76
C TYR A 125 16.48 3.78 5.42
N PHE A 126 15.28 3.44 4.89
CA PHE A 126 14.79 4.03 3.63
C PHE A 126 14.35 5.48 3.78
N ASP A 127 13.69 5.81 4.88
CA ASP A 127 13.27 7.19 5.18
C ASP A 127 13.28 7.45 6.69
N ILE A 128 14.33 8.13 7.14
CA ILE A 128 14.49 8.51 8.55
C ILE A 128 13.45 9.54 9.01
N THR A 129 12.82 10.25 8.06
CA THR A 129 11.79 11.27 8.33
C THR A 129 10.39 10.68 8.45
N ALA A 130 10.22 9.37 8.25
CA ALA A 130 8.95 8.68 8.35
C ALA A 130 8.42 8.66 9.80
N ALA A 131 7.68 9.71 10.18
CA ALA A 131 7.13 9.87 11.53
C ALA A 131 6.27 8.68 11.98
N LYS A 132 5.52 8.07 11.05
CA LYS A 132 4.72 6.88 11.35
C LYS A 132 5.60 5.67 11.72
N ALA A 133 6.72 5.47 11.04
CA ALA A 133 7.64 4.37 11.34
C ALA A 133 8.19 4.50 12.77
N TRP A 134 8.59 5.72 13.17
CA TRP A 134 9.01 6.01 14.54
C TRP A 134 7.92 5.75 15.57
N ALA A 135 6.69 6.21 15.31
CA ALA A 135 5.57 6.02 16.23
C ALA A 135 5.26 4.54 16.45
N GLU A 136 5.13 3.76 15.37
CA GLU A 136 4.83 2.32 15.46
C GLU A 136 5.97 1.55 16.13
N TRP A 137 7.24 1.86 15.80
CA TRP A 137 8.38 1.21 16.43
C TRP A 137 8.50 1.55 17.92
N GLY A 138 8.17 2.79 18.30
CA GLY A 138 8.08 3.21 19.70
C GLY A 138 7.01 2.44 20.45
N TYR A 139 5.80 2.34 19.90
CA TYR A 139 4.72 1.56 20.49
C TYR A 139 5.04 0.07 20.60
N PHE A 140 5.71 -0.51 19.60
CA PHE A 140 6.20 -1.89 19.62
C PHE A 140 7.16 -2.10 20.78
N ASN A 141 8.15 -1.21 20.95
CA ASN A 141 9.12 -1.31 22.03
C ASN A 141 8.48 -1.14 23.41
N GLU A 142 7.49 -0.24 23.54
CA GLU A 142 6.72 -0.08 24.78
C GLU A 142 5.95 -1.36 25.14
N ARG A 143 5.27 -1.98 24.16
CA ARG A 143 4.58 -3.26 24.35
C ARG A 143 5.55 -4.38 24.70
N ARG A 144 6.74 -4.40 24.09
CA ARG A 144 7.79 -5.38 24.38
C ARG A 144 8.36 -5.23 25.79
N PHE A 145 8.47 -4.00 26.30
CA PHE A 145 8.95 -3.73 27.65
C PHE A 145 7.91 -4.05 28.74
N LYS A 146 6.61 -3.87 28.43
CA LYS A 146 5.50 -4.14 29.36
C LYS A 146 5.09 -5.62 29.46
N ALA A 147 5.41 -6.41 28.44
CA ALA A 147 5.13 -7.85 28.37
C ALA A 147 6.18 -8.66 29.14
#